data_AF-A0A2E2VCM5-F1
#
_entry.id   AF-A0A2E2VCM5-F1
#
_cell.length_a   1.000
_cell.length_b   1.000
_cell.length_c   1.000
_cell.angle_alpha   90.00
_cell.angle_beta   90.00
_cell.angle_gamma   90.00
#
_symmetry.space_group_name_H-M   'P 1'
#
loop_
_entity.id
_entity.type
_entity.pdbx_description
1 polymer ?
#
loop_
_entity_poly.entity_id
_entity_poly.type
_entity_poly.pdbx_seq_one_letter_code
_entity_poly.pdbx_strand_id
1 'polypeptide(L)'
;ARKTALGLLGAGQLMFLKSIVACDPEHPVKDLDTLLDVLDSKVDISGDVQVLQGQVADSLAHASPHLNVHDKVMIDASSPTHDDPMFGLTIPDGPGESLVDSVSQIEGVTQVRMLRPSMMVVTTHIEGGPRPEESVETVNEEGAAAQREHIVNLRDTIWSLKGTENLRWLFITDDDADLQADGWRRKLLWQFFCRFDVARDLHFDENRSRLAWDATAPIPSNTGPHTVRRWPGVTLHDPEIEAKVEAWMKQNNL
;
A
#
# COMPACT_ATOMS: atom_id res chain seq x y z
N ALA A 1 10.64 -6.48 -17.85
CA ALA A 1 10.35 -5.03 -17.88
C ALA A 1 11.37 -4.12 -17.13
N ARG A 2 12.21 -4.68 -16.25
CA ARG A 2 13.22 -3.98 -15.42
C ARG A 2 13.97 -2.80 -16.09
N LYS A 3 14.51 -2.97 -17.31
CA LYS A 3 15.24 -1.90 -18.03
C LYS A 3 14.41 -0.62 -18.22
N THR A 4 13.15 -0.78 -18.63
CA THR A 4 12.25 0.35 -18.86
C THR A 4 11.93 1.05 -17.55
N ALA A 5 11.59 0.29 -16.51
CA ALA A 5 11.25 0.83 -15.21
C ALA A 5 12.43 1.61 -14.58
N LEU A 6 13.63 1.05 -14.59
CA LEU A 6 14.84 1.74 -14.12
C LEU A 6 15.15 3.00 -14.95
N GLY A 7 14.96 2.94 -16.26
CA GLY A 7 15.11 4.10 -17.14
C GLY A 7 14.16 5.25 -16.75
N LEU A 8 12.89 4.94 -16.48
CA LEU A 8 11.89 5.93 -16.06
C LEU A 8 12.19 6.47 -14.65
N LEU A 9 12.59 5.61 -13.71
CA LEU A 9 12.98 6.03 -12.35
C LEU A 9 14.27 6.88 -12.32
N GLY A 10 15.04 6.89 -13.41
CA GLY A 10 16.21 7.76 -13.57
C GLY A 10 15.97 9.02 -14.41
N ALA A 11 14.78 9.21 -14.98
CA ALA A 11 14.56 10.20 -16.03
C ALA A 11 13.59 11.32 -15.63
N GLY A 12 14.09 12.56 -15.68
CA GLY A 12 13.27 13.77 -15.62
C GLY A 12 12.35 13.82 -14.40
N GLN A 13 11.09 14.21 -14.60
CA GLN A 13 10.11 14.32 -13.51
C GLN A 13 9.72 12.96 -12.90
N LEU A 14 9.88 11.86 -13.64
CA LEU A 14 9.52 10.52 -13.17
C LEU A 14 10.51 9.95 -12.15
N MET A 15 11.69 10.57 -11.99
CA MET A 15 12.68 10.17 -11.00
C MET A 15 12.18 10.26 -9.55
N PHE A 16 11.12 11.03 -9.30
CA PHE A 16 10.53 11.17 -7.97
C PHE A 16 9.49 10.10 -7.62
N LEU A 17 9.06 9.28 -8.59
CA LEU A 17 8.11 8.18 -8.33
C LEU A 17 8.66 7.20 -7.30
N LYS A 18 7.87 6.87 -6.27
CA LYS A 18 8.22 5.91 -5.23
C LYS A 18 7.99 4.47 -5.66
N SER A 19 6.97 4.25 -6.48
CA SER A 19 6.56 2.94 -6.95
C SER A 19 6.43 2.95 -8.46
N ILE A 20 6.82 1.84 -9.10
CA ILE A 20 6.54 1.59 -10.50
C ILE A 20 6.16 0.12 -10.70
N VAL A 21 5.04 -0.10 -11.39
CA VAL A 21 4.61 -1.43 -11.82
C VAL A 21 4.73 -1.47 -13.33
N ALA A 22 5.47 -2.46 -13.83
CA ALA A 22 5.65 -2.64 -15.26
C ALA A 22 4.82 -3.83 -15.74
N CYS A 23 3.94 -3.59 -16.71
CA CYS A 23 3.01 -4.58 -17.24
C CYS A 23 3.30 -4.85 -18.72
N ASP A 24 2.55 -5.78 -19.32
CA ASP A 24 2.61 -6.06 -20.75
C ASP A 24 2.18 -4.83 -21.60
N PRO A 25 2.64 -4.71 -22.86
CA PRO A 25 2.39 -3.54 -23.70
C PRO A 25 0.90 -3.17 -23.89
N GLU A 26 0.02 -4.16 -23.95
CA GLU A 26 -1.41 -3.98 -24.17
C GLU A 26 -2.20 -3.76 -22.86
N HIS A 27 -1.52 -3.61 -21.72
CA HIS A 27 -2.19 -3.42 -20.44
C HIS A 27 -2.92 -2.06 -20.35
N PRO A 28 -4.21 -2.02 -19.96
CA PRO A 28 -4.97 -0.78 -19.80
C PRO A 28 -4.57 -0.03 -18.52
N VAL A 29 -3.61 0.90 -18.62
CA VAL A 29 -2.98 1.61 -17.49
C VAL A 29 -3.89 2.39 -16.53
N LYS A 30 -5.19 2.56 -16.84
CA LYS A 30 -6.17 3.25 -15.98
C LYS A 30 -7.17 2.31 -15.33
N ASP A 31 -7.04 1.01 -15.57
CA ASP A 31 -7.92 -0.01 -15.03
C ASP A 31 -7.28 -0.67 -13.81
N LEU A 32 -7.81 -0.33 -12.64
CA LEU A 32 -7.34 -0.89 -11.38
C LEU A 32 -7.62 -2.40 -11.28
N ASP A 33 -8.74 -2.88 -11.81
CA ASP A 33 -9.08 -4.30 -11.72
C ASP A 33 -8.12 -5.12 -12.58
N THR A 34 -7.82 -4.65 -13.80
CA THR A 34 -6.81 -5.31 -14.64
C THR A 34 -5.41 -5.25 -14.01
N LEU A 35 -5.06 -4.18 -13.28
CA LEU A 35 -3.80 -4.10 -12.54
C LEU A 35 -3.75 -5.14 -11.41
N LEU A 36 -4.82 -5.26 -10.62
CA LEU A 36 -4.90 -6.26 -9.55
C LEU A 36 -4.82 -7.69 -10.13
N ASP A 37 -5.44 -7.95 -11.29
CA ASP A 37 -5.39 -9.25 -11.96
C ASP A 37 -3.95 -9.64 -12.32
N VAL A 38 -3.14 -8.73 -12.86
CA VAL A 38 -1.75 -9.04 -13.22
C VAL A 38 -0.82 -9.14 -12.01
N LEU A 39 -1.06 -8.35 -10.95
CA LEU A 39 -0.33 -8.49 -9.69
C LEU A 39 -0.63 -9.83 -9.00
N ASP A 40 -1.88 -10.29 -9.05
CA ASP A 40 -2.30 -11.57 -8.50
C ASP A 40 -1.76 -12.75 -9.32
N SER A 41 -1.88 -12.71 -10.65
CA SER A 41 -1.63 -13.88 -11.49
C SER A 41 -0.20 -14.03 -12.03
N LYS A 42 0.60 -12.96 -12.07
CA LYS A 42 1.92 -12.99 -12.73
C LYS A 42 3.11 -12.73 -11.82
N VAL A 43 2.92 -12.02 -10.71
CA VAL A 43 4.04 -11.55 -9.89
C VAL A 43 4.45 -12.62 -8.88
N ASP A 44 5.70 -13.06 -8.98
CA ASP A 44 6.38 -13.74 -7.88
C ASP A 44 7.06 -12.71 -6.97
N ILE A 45 6.67 -12.66 -5.69
CA ILE A 45 7.18 -11.63 -4.76
C ILE A 45 8.72 -11.66 -4.69
N SER A 46 9.34 -12.83 -4.75
CA SER A 46 10.78 -12.99 -4.56
C SER A 46 11.60 -12.51 -5.77
N GLY A 47 11.12 -12.79 -6.98
CA GLY A 47 11.81 -12.46 -8.24
C GLY A 47 11.42 -11.12 -8.86
N ASP A 48 10.19 -10.66 -8.61
CA ASP A 48 9.59 -9.56 -9.37
C ASP A 48 9.41 -8.28 -8.56
N VAL A 49 9.42 -8.34 -7.22
CA VAL A 49 9.38 -7.16 -6.33
C VAL A 49 10.79 -6.78 -5.89
N GLN A 50 11.29 -5.66 -6.41
CA GLN A 50 12.62 -5.14 -6.12
C GLN A 50 12.54 -3.82 -5.36
N VAL A 51 13.34 -3.72 -4.30
CA VAL A 51 13.54 -2.48 -3.54
C VAL A 51 14.86 -1.85 -3.98
N LEU A 52 14.81 -0.58 -4.38
CA LEU A 52 15.97 0.25 -4.70
C LEU A 52 16.21 1.21 -3.54
N GLN A 53 17.28 0.99 -2.79
CA GLN A 53 17.55 1.74 -1.57
C GLN A 53 18.18 3.11 -1.85
N GLY A 54 17.87 4.11 -1.02
CA GLY A 54 18.56 5.39 -0.98
C GLY A 54 18.45 6.22 -2.27
N GLN A 55 17.28 6.19 -2.91
CA GLN A 55 17.03 6.88 -4.18
C GLN A 55 16.50 8.31 -3.95
N VAL A 56 16.50 9.12 -5.00
CA VAL A 56 15.98 10.49 -4.96
C VAL A 56 14.47 10.54 -4.69
N ALA A 57 14.08 11.39 -3.75
CA ALA A 57 12.69 11.68 -3.37
C ALA A 57 12.32 13.13 -3.65
N ASP A 58 11.02 13.39 -3.76
CA ASP A 58 10.47 14.73 -3.70
C ASP A 58 10.69 15.33 -2.30
N SER A 59 11.15 16.57 -2.20
CA SER A 59 11.27 17.32 -0.95
C SER A 59 9.99 17.33 -0.12
N LEU A 60 8.83 17.32 -0.79
CA LEU A 60 7.50 17.35 -0.19
C LEU A 60 6.92 15.96 0.09
N ALA A 61 7.66 14.88 -0.19
CA ALA A 61 7.27 13.53 0.20
C ALA A 61 7.34 13.37 1.73
N HIS A 62 6.24 13.71 2.41
CA HIS A 62 6.12 13.69 3.87
C HIS A 62 6.32 12.29 4.47
N ALA A 63 5.94 11.25 3.74
CA ALA A 63 6.13 9.86 4.18
C ALA A 63 7.59 9.42 4.26
N SER A 64 8.49 10.05 3.50
CA SER A 64 9.91 9.69 3.52
C SER A 64 10.57 10.04 4.85
N PRO A 65 11.40 9.16 5.42
CA PRO A 65 12.15 9.44 6.65
C PRO A 65 13.16 10.59 6.50
N HIS A 66 13.69 10.82 5.29
CA HIS A 66 14.77 11.75 5.03
C HIS A 66 14.42 12.73 3.90
N LEU A 67 14.87 13.97 4.03
CA LEU A 67 14.65 14.96 2.98
C LEU A 67 15.35 14.50 1.68
N ASN A 68 14.61 14.48 0.57
CA ASN A 68 15.10 14.16 -0.78
C ASN A 68 15.62 12.72 -0.98
N VAL A 69 15.49 11.84 0.01
CA VAL A 69 15.95 10.44 -0.08
C VAL A 69 14.83 9.50 0.35
N HIS A 70 14.50 8.50 -0.45
CA HIS A 70 13.59 7.41 -0.08
C HIS A 70 13.97 6.13 -0.82
N ASP A 71 13.48 5.01 -0.34
CA ASP A 71 13.56 3.76 -1.09
C ASP A 71 12.44 3.73 -2.14
N LYS A 72 12.69 3.04 -3.26
CA LYS A 72 11.69 2.85 -4.33
C LYS A 72 11.35 1.37 -4.46
N VAL A 73 10.12 1.08 -4.83
CA VAL A 73 9.68 -0.28 -5.15
C VAL A 73 9.38 -0.40 -6.65
N MET A 74 9.94 -1.43 -7.27
CA MET A 74 9.68 -1.81 -8.66
C MET A 74 9.04 -3.19 -8.67
N ILE A 75 7.93 -3.33 -9.38
CA ILE A 75 7.19 -4.59 -9.52
C ILE A 75 7.14 -4.94 -11.01
N ASP A 76 7.73 -6.07 -11.40
CA ASP A 76 7.63 -6.60 -12.76
C ASP A 76 6.40 -7.52 -12.87
N ALA A 77 5.30 -7.01 -13.40
CA ALA A 77 4.07 -7.77 -13.67
C ALA A 77 3.91 -8.09 -15.17
N SER A 78 5.02 -8.04 -15.93
CA SER A 78 5.03 -8.40 -17.35
C SER A 78 5.17 -9.91 -17.53
N SER A 79 4.69 -10.41 -18.66
CA SER A 79 4.85 -11.82 -19.01
C SER A 79 6.33 -12.10 -19.31
N PRO A 80 6.97 -13.09 -18.65
CA PRO A 80 8.36 -13.42 -18.92
C PRO A 80 8.53 -13.88 -20.37
N THR A 81 9.63 -13.47 -21.01
CA THR A 81 10.01 -13.96 -22.33
C THR A 81 10.58 -15.37 -22.23
N HIS A 82 10.59 -16.14 -23.32
CA HIS A 82 11.10 -17.52 -23.33
C HIS A 82 12.52 -17.70 -22.73
N ASP A 83 13.39 -16.69 -22.88
CA ASP A 83 14.77 -16.73 -22.37
C ASP A 83 14.90 -16.21 -20.93
N ASP A 84 13.80 -15.77 -20.31
CA ASP A 84 13.80 -15.34 -18.91
C ASP A 84 13.75 -16.58 -17.98
N PRO A 85 14.55 -16.64 -16.90
CA PRO A 85 14.52 -17.74 -15.94
C PRO A 85 13.14 -18.03 -15.32
N MET A 86 12.25 -17.04 -15.31
CA MET A 86 10.89 -17.15 -14.78
C MET A 86 9.88 -17.66 -15.82
N PHE A 87 10.31 -17.90 -17.06
CA PHE A 87 9.42 -18.40 -18.11
C PHE A 87 8.82 -19.77 -17.75
N GLY A 88 7.49 -19.86 -17.84
CA GLY A 88 6.75 -21.09 -17.50
C GLY A 88 6.56 -21.30 -16.00
N LEU A 89 7.06 -20.40 -15.14
CA LEU A 89 6.73 -20.43 -13.71
C LEU A 89 5.23 -20.23 -13.53
N THR A 90 4.60 -21.13 -12.77
CA THR A 90 3.18 -21.03 -12.44
C THR A 90 3.05 -20.42 -11.06
N ILE A 91 2.36 -19.28 -11.01
CA ILE A 91 2.03 -18.61 -9.76
C ILE A 91 0.89 -19.38 -9.09
N PRO A 92 1.03 -19.83 -7.83
CA PRO A 92 0.01 -20.63 -7.18
C PRO A 92 -1.25 -19.80 -6.88
N ASP A 93 -2.41 -20.43 -6.90
CA ASP A 93 -3.65 -19.77 -6.48
C ASP A 93 -3.57 -19.38 -5.01
N GLY A 94 -4.12 -18.21 -4.71
CA GLY A 94 -4.29 -17.77 -3.33
C GLY A 94 -5.48 -18.43 -2.63
N PRO A 95 -5.60 -18.22 -1.32
CA PRO A 95 -6.64 -18.85 -0.49
C PRO A 95 -8.08 -18.38 -0.76
N GLY A 96 -8.26 -17.26 -1.47
CA GLY A 96 -9.58 -16.69 -1.76
C GLY A 96 -10.36 -16.33 -0.49
N GLU A 97 -11.69 -16.35 -0.60
CA GLU A 97 -12.60 -15.93 0.48
C GLU A 97 -12.54 -16.81 1.74
N SER A 98 -11.90 -17.98 1.68
CA SER A 98 -11.87 -18.96 2.79
C SER A 98 -11.25 -18.44 4.09
N LEU A 99 -10.42 -17.40 3.99
CA LEU A 99 -9.74 -16.81 5.16
C LEU A 99 -10.49 -15.64 5.79
N VAL A 100 -11.47 -15.04 5.10
CA VAL A 100 -12.09 -13.77 5.51
C VAL A 100 -12.69 -13.89 6.91
N ASP A 101 -13.44 -14.96 7.17
CA ASP A 101 -14.03 -15.20 8.49
C ASP A 101 -12.94 -15.33 9.56
N SER A 102 -11.89 -16.11 9.31
CA SER A 102 -10.82 -16.34 10.29
C SER A 102 -10.04 -15.05 10.60
N VAL A 103 -9.74 -14.24 9.59
CA VAL A 103 -9.03 -12.97 9.75
C VAL A 103 -9.92 -11.93 10.43
N SER A 104 -11.23 -11.91 10.14
CA SER A 104 -12.17 -10.97 10.78
C SER A 104 -12.26 -11.13 12.29
N GLN A 105 -11.91 -12.30 12.82
CA GLN A 105 -11.92 -12.59 14.26
C GLN A 105 -10.59 -12.29 14.95
N ILE A 106 -9.55 -11.88 14.21
CA ILE A 106 -8.27 -11.50 14.80
C ILE A 106 -8.44 -10.17 15.55
N GLU A 107 -7.98 -10.12 16.79
CA GLU A 107 -7.93 -8.90 17.58
C GLU A 107 -7.14 -7.81 16.84
N GLY A 108 -7.72 -6.62 16.73
CA GLY A 108 -7.14 -5.51 15.99
C GLY A 108 -7.60 -5.40 14.53
N VAL A 109 -8.27 -6.40 13.94
CA VAL A 109 -8.91 -6.27 12.63
C VAL A 109 -10.27 -5.58 12.78
N THR A 110 -10.47 -4.47 12.05
CA THR A 110 -11.76 -3.76 12.00
C THR A 110 -12.61 -4.25 10.81
N GLN A 111 -12.02 -4.33 9.62
CA GLN A 111 -12.65 -4.93 8.44
C GLN A 111 -11.61 -5.72 7.64
N VAL A 112 -12.07 -6.71 6.88
CA VAL A 112 -11.24 -7.53 6.00
C VAL A 112 -11.96 -7.76 4.67
N ARG A 113 -11.20 -7.78 3.58
CA ARG A 113 -11.72 -8.09 2.24
C ARG A 113 -10.64 -8.67 1.34
N MET A 114 -11.01 -9.64 0.51
CA MET A 114 -10.15 -10.07 -0.60
C MET A 114 -10.23 -9.06 -1.75
N LEU A 115 -9.07 -8.63 -2.25
CA LEU A 115 -8.95 -7.89 -3.51
C LEU A 115 -8.89 -8.85 -4.70
N ARG A 116 -8.17 -9.96 -4.53
CA ARG A 116 -7.95 -11.07 -5.47
C ARG A 116 -7.62 -12.34 -4.68
N PRO A 117 -7.63 -13.55 -5.28
CA PRO A 117 -7.37 -14.79 -4.54
C PRO A 117 -6.14 -14.78 -3.62
N SER A 118 -5.03 -14.14 -4.02
CA SER A 118 -3.79 -14.04 -3.21
C SER A 118 -3.59 -12.68 -2.54
N MET A 119 -4.58 -11.78 -2.61
CA MET A 119 -4.48 -10.39 -2.17
C MET A 119 -5.59 -10.04 -1.18
N MET A 120 -5.22 -9.70 0.06
CA MET A 120 -6.16 -9.30 1.11
C MET A 120 -5.87 -7.88 1.56
N VAL A 121 -6.91 -7.13 1.88
CA VAL A 121 -6.83 -5.88 2.64
C VAL A 121 -7.48 -6.07 4.01
N VAL A 122 -6.84 -5.54 5.04
CA VAL A 122 -7.39 -5.40 6.38
C VAL A 122 -7.33 -3.93 6.80
N THR A 123 -8.35 -3.49 7.52
CA THR A 123 -8.34 -2.20 8.20
C THR A 123 -8.16 -2.43 9.69
N THR A 124 -7.51 -1.48 10.37
CA THR A 124 -7.19 -1.59 11.79
C THR A 124 -7.24 -0.24 12.48
N HIS A 125 -7.55 -0.25 13.77
CA HIS A 125 -7.50 0.94 14.59
C HIS A 125 -6.08 1.17 15.14
N ILE A 126 -5.47 2.32 14.85
CA ILE A 126 -4.21 2.74 15.46
C ILE A 126 -4.50 3.73 16.60
N GLU A 127 -4.27 3.29 17.83
CA GLU A 127 -4.44 4.13 19.01
C GLU A 127 -3.46 5.33 18.97
N GLY A 128 -4.00 6.54 19.11
CA GLY A 128 -3.21 7.77 19.03
C GLY A 128 -2.64 8.07 17.62
N GLY A 129 -3.07 7.33 16.60
CA GLY A 129 -2.69 7.55 15.21
C GLY A 129 -3.25 8.85 14.62
N PRO A 130 -2.59 9.46 13.61
CA PRO A 130 -3.10 10.64 12.94
C PRO A 130 -4.49 10.41 12.33
N ARG A 131 -5.42 11.35 12.56
CA ARG A 131 -6.73 11.36 11.89
C ARG A 131 -6.69 12.14 10.57
N PRO A 132 -7.55 11.82 9.58
CA PRO A 132 -7.56 12.53 8.29
C PRO A 132 -7.70 14.05 8.40
N GLU A 133 -8.41 14.53 9.42
CA GLU A 133 -8.70 15.96 9.62
C GLU A 133 -7.55 16.71 10.30
N GLU A 134 -6.53 16.00 10.80
CA GLU A 134 -5.54 16.54 11.71
C GLU A 134 -4.12 16.49 11.12
N SER A 135 -3.36 17.55 11.34
CA SER A 135 -1.91 17.55 11.09
C SER A 135 -1.18 17.29 12.41
N VAL A 136 -0.31 16.28 12.43
CA VAL A 136 0.44 15.85 13.61
C VAL A 136 1.87 16.37 13.49
N GLU A 137 2.19 17.40 14.26
CA GLU A 137 3.53 18.03 14.26
C GLU A 137 4.42 17.50 15.40
N THR A 138 3.83 16.96 16.46
CA THR A 138 4.55 16.49 17.65
C THR A 138 4.92 15.02 17.51
N VAL A 139 6.15 14.69 17.92
CA VAL A 139 6.60 13.30 18.01
C VAL A 139 5.95 12.57 19.19
N ASN A 140 5.66 11.29 18.99
CA ASN A 140 5.18 10.39 20.03
C ASN A 140 5.89 9.04 19.87
N GLU A 141 7.02 8.90 20.57
CA GLU A 141 7.89 7.71 20.47
C GLU A 141 7.21 6.44 20.98
N GLU A 142 6.42 6.55 22.06
CA GLU A 142 5.68 5.43 22.65
C GLU A 142 4.55 4.96 21.72
N GLY A 143 3.76 5.90 21.20
CA GLY A 143 2.71 5.60 20.23
C GLY A 143 3.27 5.01 18.92
N ALA A 144 4.37 5.57 18.41
CA ALA A 144 5.02 5.03 17.21
C ALA A 144 5.61 3.62 17.43
N ALA A 145 6.13 3.33 18.63
CA ALA A 145 6.56 1.99 18.99
C ALA A 145 5.38 1.02 19.08
N ALA A 146 4.29 1.42 19.74
CA ALA A 146 3.07 0.64 19.84
C ALA A 146 2.43 0.36 18.47
N GLN A 147 2.39 1.35 17.57
CA GLN A 147 1.92 1.17 16.18
C GLN A 147 2.76 0.10 15.46
N ARG A 148 4.10 0.19 15.51
CA ARG A 148 4.97 -0.80 14.85
C ARG A 148 4.75 -2.20 15.41
N GLU A 149 4.65 -2.33 16.73
CA GLU A 149 4.38 -3.61 17.38
C GLU A 149 3.01 -4.17 16.97
N HIS A 150 1.98 -3.34 16.96
CA HIS A 150 0.63 -3.70 16.51
C HIS A 150 0.62 -4.22 15.07
N ILE A 151 1.26 -3.51 14.14
CA ILE A 151 1.33 -3.92 12.73
C ILE A 151 2.11 -5.23 12.55
N VAL A 152 3.23 -5.39 13.26
CA VAL A 152 4.00 -6.66 13.26
C VAL A 152 3.16 -7.81 13.78
N ASN A 153 2.51 -7.64 14.94
CA ASN A 153 1.67 -8.65 15.55
C ASN A 153 0.48 -9.02 14.66
N LEU A 154 -0.19 -8.03 14.06
CA LEU A 154 -1.31 -8.24 13.16
C LEU A 154 -0.89 -9.03 11.92
N ARG A 155 0.18 -8.60 11.25
CA ARG A 155 0.77 -9.27 10.09
C ARG A 155 1.14 -10.72 10.40
N ASP A 156 1.89 -10.93 11.48
CA ASP A 156 2.41 -12.25 11.83
C ASP A 156 1.30 -13.19 12.29
N THR A 157 0.29 -12.67 13.00
CA THR A 157 -0.91 -13.44 13.35
C THR A 157 -1.66 -13.90 12.10
N ILE A 158 -1.92 -13.00 11.16
CA ILE A 158 -2.56 -13.34 9.87
C ILE A 158 -1.73 -14.41 9.14
N TRP A 159 -0.43 -14.18 8.96
CA TRP A 159 0.46 -15.11 8.25
C TRP A 159 0.69 -16.45 8.96
N SER A 160 0.33 -16.57 10.24
CA SER A 160 0.38 -17.81 11.00
C SER A 160 -0.89 -18.65 10.88
N LEU A 161 -2.00 -18.09 10.36
CA LEU A 161 -3.22 -18.83 10.14
C LEU A 161 -3.00 -19.93 9.10
N LYS A 162 -3.61 -21.09 9.33
CA LYS A 162 -3.61 -22.21 8.38
C LYS A 162 -4.29 -21.80 7.07
N GLY A 163 -3.64 -22.09 5.94
CA GLY A 163 -4.18 -21.75 4.63
C GLY A 163 -3.71 -20.40 4.10
N THR A 164 -2.80 -19.70 4.79
CA THR A 164 -2.28 -18.39 4.35
C THR A 164 -0.97 -18.49 3.57
N GLU A 165 -0.51 -19.69 3.24
CA GLU A 165 0.78 -19.93 2.59
C GLU A 165 0.90 -19.19 1.25
N ASN A 166 -0.22 -19.08 0.52
CA ASN A 166 -0.33 -18.35 -0.75
C ASN A 166 -1.04 -16.99 -0.63
N LEU A 167 -1.24 -16.46 0.59
CA LEU A 167 -1.64 -15.07 0.78
C LEU A 167 -0.41 -14.18 0.53
N ARG A 168 -0.13 -13.92 -0.74
CA ARG A 168 1.09 -13.22 -1.18
C ARG A 168 1.07 -11.73 -0.87
N TRP A 169 -0.09 -11.09 -0.94
CA TRP A 169 -0.23 -9.66 -0.73
C TRP A 169 -1.17 -9.40 0.44
N LEU A 170 -0.64 -8.77 1.49
CA LEU A 170 -1.42 -8.31 2.63
C LEU A 170 -1.32 -6.79 2.72
N PHE A 171 -2.43 -6.10 2.47
CA PHE A 171 -2.50 -4.65 2.64
C PHE A 171 -3.11 -4.32 4.00
N ILE A 172 -2.47 -3.42 4.74
CA ILE A 172 -2.94 -2.98 6.06
C ILE A 172 -3.14 -1.47 5.99
N THR A 173 -4.29 -0.95 6.43
CA THR A 173 -4.54 0.49 6.49
C THR A 173 -5.45 0.85 7.67
N ASP A 174 -5.63 2.14 7.92
CA ASP A 174 -6.45 2.61 9.03
C ASP A 174 -7.94 2.28 8.82
N ASP A 175 -8.67 2.19 9.92
CA ASP A 175 -10.12 2.04 9.95
C ASP A 175 -10.91 3.29 9.52
N ASP A 176 -10.21 4.35 9.09
CA ASP A 176 -10.84 5.47 8.39
C ASP A 176 -11.34 5.08 6.99
N ALA A 177 -10.87 3.96 6.43
CA ALA A 177 -11.35 3.39 5.18
C ALA A 177 -12.49 2.39 5.45
N ASP A 178 -13.70 2.68 4.95
CA ASP A 178 -14.79 1.71 4.95
C ASP A 178 -14.74 0.87 3.67
N LEU A 179 -14.39 -0.40 3.79
CA LEU A 179 -14.30 -1.37 2.71
C LEU A 179 -15.66 -1.76 2.11
N GLN A 180 -16.77 -1.30 2.69
CA GLN A 180 -18.13 -1.50 2.17
C GLN A 180 -18.71 -0.24 1.50
N ALA A 181 -18.08 0.92 1.68
CA ALA A 181 -18.56 2.17 1.09
C ALA A 181 -18.35 2.20 -0.43
N ASP A 182 -19.20 2.93 -1.14
CA ASP A 182 -18.98 3.18 -2.56
C ASP A 182 -17.66 3.91 -2.80
N GLY A 183 -16.91 3.48 -3.83
CA GLY A 183 -15.63 4.11 -4.17
C GLY A 183 -14.46 3.81 -3.23
N TRP A 184 -14.61 2.91 -2.24
CA TRP A 184 -13.56 2.52 -1.28
C TRP A 184 -12.21 2.20 -1.95
N ARG A 185 -12.23 1.54 -3.11
CA ARG A 185 -11.01 1.19 -3.88
C ARG A 185 -10.17 2.41 -4.24
N ARG A 186 -10.81 3.54 -4.57
CA ARG A 186 -10.09 4.80 -4.89
C ARG A 186 -9.42 5.36 -3.63
N LYS A 187 -10.11 5.30 -2.48
CA LYS A 187 -9.55 5.73 -1.19
C LYS A 187 -8.36 4.87 -0.80
N LEU A 188 -8.48 3.55 -0.90
CA LEU A 188 -7.38 2.62 -0.64
C LEU A 188 -6.18 2.86 -1.55
N LEU A 189 -6.41 3.05 -2.86
CA LEU A 189 -5.32 3.31 -3.80
C LEU A 189 -4.53 4.55 -3.38
N TRP A 190 -5.22 5.61 -2.96
CA TRP A 190 -4.55 6.79 -2.43
C TRP A 190 -3.77 6.47 -1.14
N GLN A 191 -4.36 5.75 -0.18
CA GLN A 191 -3.67 5.38 1.07
C GLN A 191 -2.41 4.57 0.81
N PHE A 192 -2.50 3.51 0.00
CA PHE A 192 -1.38 2.62 -0.32
C PHE A 192 -0.20 3.35 -0.93
N PHE A 193 -0.43 4.39 -1.73
CA PHE A 193 0.64 5.10 -2.42
C PHE A 193 1.04 6.44 -1.80
N CYS A 194 0.23 7.01 -0.90
CA CYS A 194 0.52 8.28 -0.22
C CYS A 194 0.97 8.12 1.22
N ARG A 195 0.52 7.10 1.96
CA ARG A 195 0.85 6.93 3.39
C ARG A 195 2.13 6.13 3.65
N PHE A 196 2.57 5.32 2.69
CA PHE A 196 3.69 4.40 2.91
C PHE A 196 5.07 5.00 2.56
N ASP A 197 6.12 4.47 3.18
CA ASP A 197 7.52 4.54 2.75
C ASP A 197 8.06 3.12 2.54
N VAL A 198 8.81 2.89 1.46
CA VAL A 198 9.24 1.54 1.06
C VAL A 198 10.15 0.90 2.11
N ALA A 199 11.01 1.67 2.78
CA ALA A 199 11.93 1.11 3.76
C ALA A 199 11.21 0.74 5.07
N ARG A 200 10.24 1.59 5.46
CA ARG A 200 9.53 1.48 6.74
C ARG A 200 8.37 0.49 6.70
N ASP A 201 7.60 0.49 5.62
CA ASP A 201 6.23 -0.04 5.60
C ASP A 201 6.03 -1.22 4.64
N LEU A 202 7.11 -1.65 3.96
CA LEU A 202 7.09 -2.81 3.09
C LEU A 202 7.77 -4.00 3.76
N HIS A 203 6.98 -4.94 4.24
CA HIS A 203 7.45 -6.08 5.03
C HIS A 203 7.42 -7.36 4.22
N PHE A 204 8.54 -8.06 4.14
CA PHE A 204 8.63 -9.39 3.53
C PHE A 204 8.62 -10.46 4.61
N ASP A 205 8.06 -11.63 4.31
CA ASP A 205 8.34 -12.82 5.11
C ASP A 205 9.79 -13.30 4.90
N GLU A 206 10.23 -14.28 5.70
CA GLU A 206 11.63 -14.75 5.72
C GLU A 206 12.14 -15.18 4.33
N ASN A 207 11.27 -15.81 3.54
CA ASN A 207 11.61 -16.31 2.20
C ASN A 207 11.35 -15.28 1.09
N ARG A 208 10.82 -14.10 1.43
CA ARG A 208 10.33 -13.08 0.48
C ARG A 208 9.30 -13.64 -0.50
N SER A 209 8.50 -14.62 -0.08
CA SER A 209 7.36 -15.17 -0.81
C SER A 209 6.06 -14.39 -0.59
N ARG A 210 5.98 -13.65 0.52
CA ARG A 210 4.83 -12.83 0.90
C ARG A 210 5.25 -11.42 1.23
N LEU A 211 4.35 -10.48 0.99
CA LEU A 211 4.55 -9.05 1.15
C LEU A 211 3.38 -8.45 1.90
N ALA A 212 3.67 -7.80 3.03
CA ALA A 212 2.73 -6.92 3.70
C ALA A 212 3.07 -5.46 3.40
N TRP A 213 2.05 -4.71 2.99
CA TRP A 213 2.14 -3.30 2.66
C TRP A 213 1.35 -2.53 3.71
N ASP A 214 2.07 -1.91 4.64
CA ASP A 214 1.48 -1.03 5.65
C ASP A 214 1.24 0.36 5.05
N ALA A 215 0.00 0.80 5.11
CA ALA A 215 -0.46 2.10 4.67
C ALA A 215 -1.30 2.76 5.76
N THR A 216 -1.06 2.40 7.02
CA THR A 216 -1.58 3.16 8.16
C THR A 216 -0.90 4.54 8.23
N ALA A 217 -1.59 5.54 8.79
CA ALA A 217 -1.01 6.85 9.01
C ALA A 217 0.08 6.73 10.09
N PRO A 218 1.36 7.00 9.79
CA PRO A 218 2.43 6.76 10.73
C PRO A 218 2.49 7.86 11.77
N ILE A 219 2.72 7.48 13.03
CA ILE A 219 2.91 8.41 14.13
C ILE A 219 4.33 9.02 14.05
N PRO A 220 4.47 10.37 14.07
CA PRO A 220 5.77 11.03 14.02
C PRO A 220 6.71 10.57 15.16
N SER A 221 7.97 10.30 14.82
CA SER A 221 8.93 9.59 15.68
C SER A 221 10.37 9.91 15.24
N ASN A 222 11.25 10.19 16.19
CA ASN A 222 12.68 10.34 15.94
C ASN A 222 13.47 9.06 16.26
N THR A 223 12.85 8.09 16.95
CA THR A 223 13.46 6.80 17.27
C THR A 223 12.87 5.67 16.43
N GLY A 224 13.46 4.47 16.57
CA GLY A 224 13.12 3.28 15.81
C GLY A 224 14.02 3.07 14.59
N PRO A 225 13.73 2.05 13.75
CA PRO A 225 14.53 1.74 12.58
C PRO A 225 14.53 2.86 11.52
N HIS A 226 13.41 3.58 11.40
CA HIS A 226 13.22 4.69 10.49
C HIS A 226 12.53 5.84 11.20
N THR A 227 13.01 7.06 11.00
CA THR A 227 12.35 8.26 11.52
C THR A 227 11.05 8.53 10.76
N VAL A 228 10.04 9.04 11.46
CA VAL A 228 8.76 9.47 10.87
C VAL A 228 8.64 10.97 11.08
N ARG A 229 8.56 11.71 9.96
CA ARG A 229 8.38 13.16 9.97
C ARG A 229 6.96 13.51 10.43
N ARG A 230 6.70 14.80 10.65
CA ARG A 230 5.34 15.33 10.83
C ARG A 230 4.39 14.77 9.78
N TRP A 231 3.15 14.50 10.20
CA TRP A 231 2.15 13.91 9.33
C TRP A 231 1.09 14.94 8.96
N PRO A 232 0.88 15.26 7.68
CA PRO A 232 -0.12 16.23 7.27
C PRO A 232 -1.53 15.63 7.33
N GLY A 233 -2.50 16.47 7.68
CA GLY A 233 -3.90 16.16 7.47
C GLY A 233 -4.22 16.06 5.97
N VAL A 234 -5.28 15.32 5.64
CA VAL A 234 -5.81 15.23 4.29
C VAL A 234 -6.52 16.54 3.95
N THR A 235 -6.35 17.01 2.71
CA THR A 235 -7.15 18.13 2.21
C THR A 235 -8.58 17.67 1.98
N LEU A 236 -9.45 17.97 2.94
CA LEU A 236 -10.88 17.68 2.87
C LEU A 236 -11.64 18.91 2.38
N HIS A 237 -12.76 18.68 1.69
CA HIS A 237 -13.67 19.75 1.31
C HIS A 237 -14.48 20.22 2.52
N ASP A 238 -14.81 21.51 2.55
CA ASP A 238 -15.71 22.07 3.55
C ASP A 238 -17.16 21.63 3.23
N PRO A 239 -17.84 20.90 4.13
CA PRO A 239 -19.18 20.38 3.88
C PRO A 239 -20.22 21.46 3.57
N GLU A 240 -20.08 22.65 4.14
CA GLU A 240 -21.00 23.76 3.84
C GLU A 240 -20.81 24.28 2.41
N ILE A 241 -19.57 24.27 1.92
CA ILE A 241 -19.25 24.68 0.56
C ILE A 241 -19.71 23.62 -0.43
N GLU A 242 -19.49 22.33 -0.14
CA GLU A 242 -20.00 21.22 -0.96
C GLU A 242 -21.52 21.31 -1.12
N ALA A 243 -22.25 21.48 -0.02
CA ALA A 243 -23.71 21.60 -0.06
C ALA A 243 -24.19 22.81 -0.89
N LYS A 244 -23.48 23.95 -0.82
CA LYS A 244 -23.78 25.14 -1.64
C LYS A 244 -23.54 24.87 -3.13
N VAL A 245 -22.44 24.18 -3.47
CA VAL A 245 -22.12 23.82 -4.85
C VAL A 245 -23.12 22.81 -5.41
N GLU A 246 -23.50 21.78 -4.65
CA GLU A 246 -24.54 20.82 -5.05
C GLU A 246 -25.89 21.48 -5.28
N ALA A 247 -26.30 22.39 -4.39
CA ALA A 247 -27.53 23.14 -4.55
C ALA A 247 -27.50 24.00 -5.83
N TRP A 248 -26.37 24.65 -6.10
CA TRP A 248 -26.16 25.43 -7.32
C TRP A 248 -26.18 24.55 -8.58
N MET A 249 -25.54 23.38 -8.57
CA MET A 249 -25.57 22.44 -9.71
C MET A 249 -27.00 21.97 -10.00
N LYS A 250 -27.76 21.57 -8.97
CA LYS A 250 -29.18 21.21 -9.11
C LYS A 250 -30.03 22.34 -9.68
N GLN A 251 -29.82 23.58 -9.23
CA GLN A 251 -30.56 24.74 -9.76
C GLN A 251 -30.27 25.02 -11.23
N ASN A 252 -29.07 24.68 -11.71
CA ASN A 252 -28.63 24.95 -13.08
C ASN A 252 -28.72 23.72 -14.00
N ASN A 253 -29.30 22.61 -13.53
CA ASN A 253 -29.38 21.33 -14.25
C ASN A 253 -28.01 20.84 -14.76
N LEU A 254 -26.97 20.97 -13.93
CA LEU A 254 -25.64 20.43 -14.14
C LEU A 254 -25.47 19.09 -13.41
#